data_AF-A0A919A3N6-F1
#
_entry.id   AF-A0A919A3N6-F1
#
_cell.length_a   1.000
_cell.length_b   1.000
_cell.length_c   1.000
_cell.angle_alpha   90.00
_cell.angle_beta   90.00
_cell.angle_gamma   90.00
#
_symmetry.space_group_name_H-M   'P 1'
#
loop_
_entity.id
_entity.type
_entity.pdbx_description
1 polymer ?
#
loop_
_entity_poly.entity_id
_entity_poly.type
_entity_poly.pdbx_seq_one_letter_code
_entity_poly.pdbx_strand_id
1 'polypeptide(L)'
;MARRAWGIRRKNSREGRSVLVPDPKVVRTLLTRYASLKIAQAERERAETARELEDVSYTLCVMMGTTSIDDAIARADALLLAAGRAAQAPTDPDGADDLSLAV
;
A
#
# COMPACT_ATOMS: atom_id res chain seq x y z
N MET A 1 -4.60 7.17 24.39
CA MET A 1 -4.51 6.13 23.36
C MET A 1 -5.03 6.71 22.04
N ALA A 2 -4.11 7.27 21.25
CA ALA A 2 -4.45 8.04 20.07
C ALA A 2 -4.92 7.10 18.96
N ARG A 3 -6.24 7.00 18.80
CA ARG A 3 -6.88 6.55 17.55
C ARG A 3 -6.41 7.52 16.46
N ARG A 4 -5.23 7.28 15.89
CA ARG A 4 -4.70 8.09 14.80
C ARG A 4 -5.61 7.82 13.62
N ALA A 5 -6.53 8.75 13.38
CA ALA A 5 -7.41 8.79 12.25
C ALA A 5 -6.58 8.54 10.98
N TRP A 6 -6.62 7.31 10.47
CA TRP A 6 -6.06 7.02 9.16
C TRP A 6 -6.92 7.76 8.16
N GLY A 7 -6.35 8.84 7.64
CA GLY A 7 -6.97 9.70 6.65
C GLY A 7 -7.25 8.88 5.40
N ILE A 8 -8.49 8.39 5.30
CA ILE A 8 -9.07 7.93 4.05
C ILE A 8 -9.22 9.18 3.18
N ARG A 9 -8.12 9.61 2.54
CA ARG A 9 -8.13 10.70 1.57
C ARG A 9 -8.78 10.17 0.30
N ARG A 10 -10.07 10.45 0.13
CA ARG A 10 -10.76 10.26 -1.14
C ARG A 10 -10.04 11.02 -2.25
N LYS A 11 -9.71 10.32 -3.33
CA LYS A 11 -9.38 10.95 -4.62
C LYS A 11 -10.21 10.27 -5.70
N ASN A 12 -11.01 11.11 -6.37
CA ASN A 12 -12.05 10.84 -7.36
C ASN A 12 -11.53 9.98 -8.52
N SER A 13 -12.27 8.98 -9.01
CA SER A 13 -13.51 9.07 -9.79
C SER A 13 -13.35 9.85 -11.09
N ARG A 14 -12.90 9.16 -12.15
CA ARG A 14 -13.44 9.24 -13.51
C ARG A 14 -13.37 7.82 -14.12
N GLU A 15 -14.39 7.44 -14.88
CA GLU A 15 -14.65 6.13 -15.52
C GLU A 15 -15.37 5.03 -14.68
N GLY A 16 -16.70 5.00 -14.76
CA GLY A 16 -17.53 3.79 -14.93
C GLY A 16 -17.61 2.67 -13.87
N ARG A 17 -16.74 2.60 -12.87
CA ARG A 17 -16.79 1.60 -11.78
C ARG A 17 -16.10 2.18 -10.55
N SER A 18 -16.86 2.54 -9.52
CA SER A 18 -16.31 3.05 -8.26
C SER A 18 -15.64 1.92 -7.48
N VAL A 19 -14.45 1.48 -7.90
CA VAL A 19 -13.60 0.60 -7.09
C VAL A 19 -12.92 1.48 -6.05
N LEU A 20 -13.21 1.27 -4.77
CA LEU A 20 -12.49 1.89 -3.67
C LEU A 20 -11.07 1.30 -3.64
N VAL A 21 -10.15 1.88 -4.42
CA VAL A 21 -8.75 1.45 -4.41
C VAL A 21 -8.06 2.11 -3.21
N PRO A 22 -7.48 1.34 -2.28
CA PRO A 22 -6.76 1.91 -1.15
C PRO A 22 -5.51 2.67 -1.62
N ASP A 23 -5.18 3.75 -0.93
CA ASP A 23 -4.05 4.59 -1.30
C ASP A 23 -2.72 3.83 -1.09
N PRO A 24 -1.85 3.74 -2.12
CA PRO A 24 -0.62 2.95 -2.03
C PRO A 24 0.35 3.47 -0.95
N LYS A 25 0.34 4.77 -0.61
CA LYS A 25 1.18 5.27 0.48
C LYS A 25 0.67 4.76 1.82
N VAL A 26 -0.65 4.80 2.03
CA VAL A 26 -1.28 4.25 3.25
C VAL A 26 -1.00 2.77 3.39
N VAL A 27 -1.15 1.99 2.31
CA VAL A 27 -0.86 0.55 2.29
C VAL A 27 0.62 0.26 2.62
N ARG A 28 1.56 1.05 2.08
CA ARG A 28 2.98 0.91 2.40
C ARG A 28 3.26 1.17 3.88
N THR A 29 2.73 2.25 4.45
CA THR A 29 2.87 2.57 5.88
C THR A 29 2.30 1.47 6.77
N LEU A 30 1.17 0.90 6.37
CA LEU A 30 0.53 -0.25 7.00
C LEU A 30 1.46 -1.47 7.09
N LEU A 31 2.02 -1.87 5.95
CA LEU A 31 2.93 -3.02 5.87
C LEU A 31 4.20 -2.79 6.68
N THR A 32 4.77 -1.58 6.64
CA THR A 32 5.93 -1.24 7.47
C THR A 32 5.60 -1.36 8.96
N ARG A 33 4.45 -0.86 9.41
CA ARG A 33 4.04 -0.97 10.81
C ARG A 33 3.80 -2.43 11.22
N TYR A 34 3.17 -3.23 10.35
CA TYR A 34 2.98 -4.66 10.58
C TYR A 34 4.32 -5.37 10.80
N ALA A 35 5.30 -5.13 9.92
CA ALA A 35 6.63 -5.72 10.02
C ALA A 35 7.35 -5.32 11.32
N SER A 36 7.32 -4.03 11.69
CA SER A 36 7.91 -3.56 12.94
C SER A 36 7.27 -4.22 14.18
N LEU A 37 5.95 -4.40 14.18
CA LEU A 37 5.24 -5.06 15.27
C LEU A 37 5.56 -6.56 15.34
N LYS A 38 5.67 -7.25 14.19
CA LYS A 38 6.11 -8.66 14.14
C LYS A 38 7.50 -8.84 14.72
N ILE A 39 8.43 -7.95 14.38
CA ILE A 39 9.80 -7.96 14.93
C ILE A 39 9.76 -7.74 16.45
N ALA A 40 9.07 -6.68 16.90
CA ALA A 40 8.98 -6.37 18.34
C ALA A 40 8.32 -7.50 19.15
N GLN A 41 7.32 -8.19 18.58
CA GLN A 41 6.68 -9.35 19.21
C GLN A 41 7.63 -10.54 19.29
N ALA A 42 8.41 -10.80 18.24
CA ALA A 42 9.40 -11.88 18.22
C ALA A 42 10.58 -11.61 19.16
N GLU A 43 11.01 -10.36 19.29
CA GLU A 43 12.05 -9.95 20.24
C GLU A 43 11.60 -10.10 21.69
N ARG A 44 10.36 -9.67 21.99
CA ARG A 44 9.79 -9.82 23.33
C ARG A 44 8.27 -9.85 23.25
N GLU A 45 7.73 -11.00 23.63
CA GLU A 45 6.28 -11.18 23.71
C GLU A 45 5.67 -10.21 24.73
N ARG A 46 4.85 -9.29 24.23
CA ARG A 46 4.11 -8.32 25.02
C ARG A 46 2.66 -8.32 24.57
N ALA A 47 1.74 -8.38 25.53
CA ALA A 47 0.30 -8.35 25.26
C ALA A 47 -0.14 -7.07 24.51
N GLU A 48 0.49 -5.93 24.79
CA GLU A 48 0.24 -4.68 24.07
C GLU A 48 0.65 -4.77 22.58
N THR A 49 1.86 -5.28 22.30
CA THR A 49 2.35 -5.47 20.93
C THR A 49 1.53 -6.49 20.17
N ALA A 50 1.08 -7.57 20.83
CA ALA A 50 0.18 -8.57 20.23
C ALA A 50 -1.16 -7.95 19.82
N ARG A 51 -1.76 -7.12 20.68
CA ARG A 51 -3.01 -6.40 20.37
C ARG A 51 -2.83 -5.41 19.22
N GLU A 52 -1.75 -4.63 19.22
CA GLU A 52 -1.47 -3.72 18.10
C GLU A 52 -1.26 -4.46 16.78
N LEU A 53 -0.61 -5.63 16.83
CA LEU A 53 -0.41 -6.47 15.65
C LEU A 53 -1.74 -7.01 15.12
N GLU A 54 -2.64 -7.46 15.99
CA GLU A 54 -4.00 -7.85 15.62
C GLU A 54 -4.78 -6.70 14.98
N ASP A 55 -4.74 -5.50 15.55
CA ASP A 55 -5.42 -4.32 15.02
C ASP A 55 -4.93 -3.97 13.60
N VAL A 56 -3.61 -4.01 13.39
CA VAL A 56 -3.01 -3.77 12.07
C VAL A 56 -3.40 -4.87 11.09
N SER A 57 -3.37 -6.13 11.53
CA SER A 57 -3.73 -7.27 10.69
C SER A 57 -5.19 -7.19 10.25
N TYR A 58 -6.09 -6.93 11.20
CA TYR A 58 -7.51 -6.75 10.93
C TYR A 58 -7.77 -5.60 9.95
N THR A 59 -7.07 -4.47 10.13
CA THR A 59 -7.24 -3.34 9.21
C THR A 59 -6.73 -3.67 7.81
N LEU A 60 -5.61 -4.40 7.68
CA LEU A 60 -5.10 -4.84 6.38
C LEU A 60 -6.11 -5.77 5.68
N CYS A 61 -6.68 -6.73 6.41
CA CYS A 61 -7.70 -7.65 5.92
C CYS A 61 -8.95 -6.91 5.42
N VAL A 62 -9.50 -5.99 6.23
CA VAL A 62 -10.67 -5.20 5.82
C VAL A 62 -10.36 -4.29 4.63
N MET A 63 -9.19 -3.64 4.63
CA MET A 63 -8.78 -2.73 3.55
C MET A 63 -8.56 -3.47 2.23
N MET A 64 -8.03 -4.68 2.28
CA MET A 64 -7.82 -5.52 1.09
C MET A 64 -9.06 -6.35 0.74
N GLY A 65 -10.05 -6.46 1.64
CA GLY A 65 -11.20 -7.33 1.45
C GLY A 65 -10.80 -8.81 1.45
N THR A 66 -9.99 -9.23 2.40
CA THR A 66 -9.55 -10.61 2.60
C THR A 66 -9.90 -11.10 4.01
N THR A 67 -9.90 -12.42 4.18
CA THR A 67 -10.15 -13.08 5.48
C THR A 67 -8.86 -13.53 6.17
N SER A 68 -7.75 -13.63 5.44
CA SER A 68 -6.42 -13.98 5.96
C SER A 68 -5.45 -12.80 5.83
N ILE A 69 -4.51 -12.71 6.78
CA ILE A 69 -3.43 -11.73 6.78
C ILE A 69 -2.44 -11.99 5.65
N ASP A 70 -2.15 -13.26 5.33
CA ASP A 70 -1.25 -13.61 4.23
C ASP A 70 -1.84 -13.17 2.88
N ASP A 71 -3.13 -13.42 2.66
CA ASP A 71 -3.85 -12.95 1.47
C ASP A 71 -3.89 -11.42 1.40
N ALA A 72 -4.07 -10.77 2.55
CA ALA A 72 -4.06 -9.31 2.65
C ALA A 72 -2.70 -8.75 2.21
N ILE A 73 -1.60 -9.34 2.69
CA ILE A 73 -0.24 -8.92 2.34
C ILE A 73 0.02 -9.15 0.85
N ALA A 74 -0.34 -10.31 0.30
CA ALA A 74 -0.14 -10.62 -1.10
C ALA A 74 -0.89 -9.65 -2.02
N ARG A 75 -2.15 -9.31 -1.70
CA ARG A 75 -2.94 -8.32 -2.46
C ARG A 75 -2.41 -6.90 -2.29
N ALA A 76 -1.95 -6.54 -1.10
CA ALA A 76 -1.33 -5.25 -0.84
C ALA A 76 -0.05 -5.08 -1.67
N ASP A 77 0.81 -6.10 -1.73
CA ASP A 77 2.03 -6.06 -2.53
C ASP A 77 1.73 -5.96 -4.03
N ALA A 78 0.79 -6.75 -4.54
CA ALA A 78 0.33 -6.67 -5.92
C ALA A 78 -0.20 -5.27 -6.28
N LEU A 79 -0.94 -4.63 -5.35
CA LEU A 79 -1.41 -3.25 -5.51
C LEU A 79 -0.25 -2.26 -5.57
N LEU A 80 0.75 -2.39 -4.69
CA LEU A 80 1.93 -1.52 -4.69
C LEU A 80 2.77 -1.67 -5.97
N LEU A 81 2.94 -2.89 -6.46
CA LEU A 81 3.62 -3.18 -7.73
C LEU A 81 2.87 -2.58 -8.92
N ALA A 82 1.54 -2.69 -8.95
CA ALA A 82 0.72 -2.05 -9.98
C ALA A 82 0.81 -0.52 -9.93
N ALA A 83 0.78 0.07 -8.73
CA ALA A 83 0.91 1.51 -8.55
C ALA A 83 2.30 2.02 -8.96
N GLY A 84 3.37 1.26 -8.70
CA GLY A 84 4.72 1.57 -9.16
C GLY A 84 4.82 1.59 -10.69
N ARG A 85 4.28 0.56 -11.36
CA ARG A 85 4.24 0.51 -12.83
C ARG A 85 3.43 1.65 -13.45
N ALA A 86 2.29 2.01 -12.85
CA ALA A 86 1.49 3.15 -13.32
C ALA A 86 2.24 4.50 -13.19
N ALA A 87 3.09 4.65 -12.17
CA ALA A 87 3.94 5.83 -12.03
C ALA A 87 5.15 5.85 -12.99
N GLN A 88 5.54 4.69 -13.52
CA GLN A 88 6.66 4.51 -14.45
C GLN A 88 6.21 4.43 -15.91
N ALA A 89 4.91 4.41 -16.19
CA ALA A 89 4.40 4.46 -17.55
C ALA A 89 4.96 5.74 -18.21
N PRO A 90 5.70 5.61 -19.32
CA PRO A 90 6.16 6.78 -20.04
C PRO A 90 4.91 7.56 -20.46
N THR A 91 4.81 8.81 -20.01
CA THR A 91 4.14 9.81 -20.84
C THR A 91 5.00 9.87 -22.09
N ASP A 92 4.64 9.11 -23.12
CA ASP A 92 5.22 9.25 -24.45
C ASP A 92 5.26 10.75 -24.78
N PRO A 93 6.44 11.39 -24.84
CA PRO A 93 6.55 12.61 -25.61
C PRO A 93 6.55 12.15 -27.07
N ASP A 94 5.36 12.08 -27.65
CA ASP A 94 5.27 12.17 -29.11
C ASP A 94 5.89 13.53 -29.50
N GLY A 95 7.06 13.46 -30.12
CA GLY A 95 7.89 14.63 -30.37
C GLY A 95 9.28 14.21 -30.79
N ALA A 96 9.41 13.84 -32.06
CA ALA A 96 10.67 13.72 -32.75
C ALA A 96 11.53 14.98 -32.58
N ASP A 97 12.78 14.82 -32.15
CA ASP A 97 13.91 15.69 -32.44
C ASP A 97 15.16 14.80 -32.28
N ASP A 98 15.64 14.18 -33.36
CA ASP A 98 16.51 14.76 -34.39
C ASP A 98 17.93 15.06 -33.85
N LEU A 99 18.91 14.32 -34.41
CA LEU A 99 20.35 14.59 -34.48
C LEU A 99 21.14 14.84 -33.17
N SER A 100 22.13 13.97 -32.89
CA SER A 100 23.49 14.28 -33.36
C SER A 100 24.48 13.14 -33.09
N LEU A 101 24.98 12.62 -34.20
CA LEU A 101 26.16 11.79 -34.36
C LEU A 101 27.40 12.68 -34.14
N ALA A 102 28.32 12.27 -33.26
CA ALA A 102 29.70 12.74 -33.32
C ALA A 102 30.62 11.58 -32.94
N VAL A 103 31.15 10.94 -33.98
CA VAL A 103 32.35 10.10 -33.98
C VAL A 103 33.53 10.94 -34.47
#